data_AF-A0A1H5T517-F1
#
_entry.id   AF-A0A1H5T517-F1
#
_cell.length_a   1.000
_cell.length_b   1.000
_cell.length_c   1.000
_cell.angle_alpha   90.00
_cell.angle_beta   90.00
_cell.angle_gamma   90.00
#
_symmetry.space_group_name_H-M   'P 1'
#
loop_
_entity.id
_entity.type
_entity.pdbx_description
1 polymer ?
#
loop_
_entity_poly.entity_id
_entity_poly.type
_entity_poly.pdbx_seq_one_letter_code
_entity_poly.pdbx_strand_id
1 'polypeptide(L)' 'MEKKPGKYEGKLPPLESRQILLNVNELEKGQYELILLQNGIPFKRVYFKKH' A
#
# COMPACT_ATOMS: atom_id res chain seq x y z
N MET A 1 -47.78 4.09 -3.21
CA MET A 1 -47.10 2.84 -2.81
C MET A 1 -45.70 3.21 -2.37
N GLU A 2 -45.44 3.20 -1.05
CA GLU A 2 -44.11 3.46 -0.50
C GLU A 2 -43.18 2.30 -0.86
N LYS A 3 -42.11 2.59 -1.61
CA LYS A 3 -41.11 1.59 -2.00
C LYS A 3 -40.24 1.33 -0.76
N LYS A 4 -40.32 0.12 -0.20
CA LYS A 4 -39.41 -0.33 0.87
C LYS A 4 -37.95 -0.18 0.40
N PRO A 5 -37.04 0.37 1.20
CA PRO A 5 -35.63 0.48 0.82
C PRO A 5 -35.07 -0.94 0.70
N GLY A 6 -34.84 -1.38 -0.55
CA GLY A 6 -34.17 -2.64 -0.82
C GLY A 6 -32.75 -2.57 -0.27
N LYS A 7 -32.33 -3.59 0.48
CA LYS A 7 -30.91 -3.75 0.84
C LYS A 7 -30.15 -4.04 -0.44
N TYR A 8 -29.42 -3.06 -0.94
CA TYR A 8 -28.50 -3.22 -2.07
C TYR A 8 -27.17 -3.78 -1.54
N GLU A 9 -26.99 -5.09 -1.61
CA GLU A 9 -25.68 -5.71 -1.39
C GLU A 9 -24.95 -5.81 -2.74
N GLY A 10 -24.22 -4.74 -3.08
CA GLY A 10 -23.32 -4.74 -4.23
C GLY A 10 -21.95 -5.26 -3.83
N LYS A 11 -21.46 -6.31 -4.49
CA LYS A 11 -20.06 -6.74 -4.34
C LYS A 11 -19.17 -5.64 -4.92
N LEU A 12 -18.34 -5.01 -4.07
CA LEU A 12 -17.32 -4.09 -4.54
C LEU A 12 -16.32 -4.86 -5.41
N PRO A 13 -15.91 -4.32 -6.57
CA PRO A 13 -14.85 -4.93 -7.37
C PRO A 13 -13.56 -4.98 -6.53
N PRO A 14 -12.73 -6.03 -6.69
CA PRO A 14 -11.45 -6.09 -6.01
C PRO A 14 -10.59 -4.90 -6.44
N LEU A 15 -10.00 -4.23 -5.47
CA LEU A 15 -9.03 -3.16 -5.73
C LEU A 15 -7.83 -3.77 -6.46
N GLU A 16 -7.42 -3.15 -7.58
CA GLU A 16 -6.23 -3.57 -8.29
C GLU A 16 -4.99 -3.42 -7.41
N SER A 17 -4.13 -4.45 -7.43
CA SER A 17 -2.87 -4.42 -6.71
C SER A 17 -1.98 -3.31 -7.25
N ARG A 18 -1.61 -2.35 -6.40
CA ARG A 18 -0.64 -1.31 -6.74
C ARG A 18 0.75 -1.74 -6.27
N GLN A 19 1.71 -1.75 -7.18
CA GLN A 19 3.11 -2.08 -6.89
C GLN A 19 3.96 -0.80 -6.98
N ILE A 20 4.91 -0.65 -6.06
CA ILE A 20 5.89 0.43 -6.07
C ILE A 20 7.26 -0.21 -6.26
N LEU A 21 7.97 0.17 -7.31
CA LEU A 21 9.33 -0.29 -7.60
C LEU A 21 10.32 0.81 -7.22
N LEU A 22 11.33 0.45 -6.43
CA LEU A 22 12.40 1.35 -6.00
C LEU A 22 13.73 0.84 -6.54
N ASN A 23 14.43 1.65 -7.34
CA ASN A 23 15.79 1.35 -7.77
C ASN A 23 16.77 1.70 -6.63
N VAL A 24 17.47 0.69 -6.12
CA VAL A 24 18.45 0.83 -5.03
C VAL A 24 19.89 0.72 -5.52
N ASN A 25 20.15 0.74 -6.83
CA ASN A 25 21.47 0.51 -7.42
C ASN A 25 22.50 1.60 -7.08
N GLU A 26 22.06 2.85 -6.86
CA GLU A 26 22.92 3.96 -6.47
C GLU A 26 23.18 4.04 -4.97
N LEU A 27 22.52 3.21 -4.15
CA LEU A 27 22.80 3.14 -2.72
C LEU A 27 24.17 2.51 -2.46
N GLU A 28 24.88 2.97 -1.43
CA GLU A 28 26.08 2.29 -0.96
C GLU A 28 25.76 0.90 -0.38
N LYS A 29 26.79 0.09 -0.13
CA LYS A 29 26.60 -1.20 0.55
C LYS A 29 26.28 -0.93 2.02
N GLY A 30 25.21 -1.51 2.54
CA GLY A 30 24.78 -1.21 3.90
C GLY A 30 23.43 -1.81 4.29
N GLN A 31 23.03 -1.53 5.53
CA GLN A 31 21.70 -1.81 6.04
C GLN A 31 20.83 -0.56 5.90
N TYR A 32 19.59 -0.75 5.45
CA TYR A 32 18.66 0.32 5.16
C TYR A 32 17.30 0.05 5.81
N GLU A 33 16.65 1.13 6.23
CA GLU A 33 15.25 1.16 6.67
C GLU A 33 14.42 1.92 5.62
N LEU A 34 13.47 1.24 4.99
CA LEU A 34 12.44 1.86 4.15
C LEU A 34 11.20 2.12 5.01
N ILE A 35 10.79 3.39 5.12
CA ILE A 35 9.61 3.81 5.85
C ILE A 35 8.51 4.20 4.85
N LEU A 36 7.38 3.50 4.92
CA LEU A 36 6.20 3.78 4.11
C LEU A 36 5.27 4.72 4.89
N LEU A 37 4.98 5.88 4.30
CA LEU A 37 4.12 6.92 4.85
C LEU A 37 2.78 6.91 4.11
N GLN A 38 1.67 7.01 4.85
CA GLN A 38 0.33 7.25 4.32
C GLN A 38 -0.20 8.52 4.99
N ASN A 39 -0.50 9.55 4.19
CA ASN A 39 -0.93 10.87 4.69
C ASN A 39 0.04 11.47 5.73
N GLY A 40 1.35 11.29 5.53
CA GLY A 40 2.38 11.77 6.45
C GLY A 40 2.60 10.90 7.71
N ILE A 41 1.79 9.85 7.91
CA ILE A 41 1.89 8.96 9.07
C ILE A 41 2.61 7.67 8.64
N PRO A 42 3.68 7.25 9.34
CA PRO A 42 4.32 5.95 9.09
C PRO A 42 3.37 4.79 9.37
N PHE A 43 3.16 3.92 8.37
CA PHE A 43 2.29 2.74 8.52
C PHE A 43 3.04 1.42 8.36
N LYS A 44 4.22 1.42 7.72
CA LYS A 44 5.05 0.21 7.58
C LYS A 44 6.53 0.55 7.49
N ARG A 45 7.35 -0.32 8.08
CA ARG A 45 8.81 -0.26 8.02
C ARG A 45 9.33 -1.56 7.44
N VAL A 46 10.33 -1.48 6.57
CA VAL A 46 10.97 -2.62 5.93
C VAL A 46 12.48 -2.45 6.03
N TYR A 47 13.15 -3.44 6.60
CA TYR A 47 14.60 -3.46 6.68
C TYR A 47 15.16 -4.31 5.55
N PHE A 48 16.16 -3.80 4.84
CA PHE A 48 16.85 -4.54 3.80
C PHE A 48 18.35 -4.26 3.83
N LYS A 49 19.14 -5.21 3.33
CA LYS A 49 20.59 -5.09 3.22
C LYS A 49 20.98 -5.07 1.75
N LYS A 50 21.76 -4.07 1.34
CA LYS A 50 22.41 -4.05 0.04
C LYS A 50 23.79 -4.71 0.14
N HIS A 51 24.02 -5.72 -0.69
CA HIS A 51 25.24 -6.52 -0.76
C HIS A 51 26.31 -5.92 -1.67
#